data_AF-N9E6R9-F1
#
_entry.id   AF-N9E6R9-F1
#
_cell.length_a   1.000
_cell.length_b   1.000
_cell.length_c   1.000
_cell.angle_alpha   90.00
_cell.angle_beta   90.00
_cell.angle_gamma   90.00
#
_symmetry.space_group_name_H-M   'P 1'
#
loop_
_entity.id
_entity.type
_entity.pdbx_description
1 polymer ?
#
loop_
_entity_poly.entity_id
_entity_poly.type
_entity_poly.pdbx_seq_one_letter_code
_entity_poly.pdbx_strand_id
1 'polypeptide(L)'
;MSLVIAFNLDRYAILATDRRGVIKYSDTKKHITLNINDHYQKIRKVPFGFFAAAGDYFITTCFYAECMRKMPKKRNLEELLQDTYHRYCNMKGILHFSGITTILLIANHRTAGKNCEKDAILEINISYENIEIQEIETMNLVALMANMNPDIHFWDSVSELLRPSNHFLGIDQFLSYHLNLIHYIWQEQLKFDHLISHHIDFYFHDRMTSKGIFIPYEKFTNISEDLVKKL
;
A
#
# COMPACT_ATOMS: atom_id res chain seq x y z
N MET A 1 8.38 10.03 2.66
CA MET A 1 7.55 9.78 3.85
C MET A 1 6.16 9.48 3.37
N SER A 2 5.51 8.50 3.98
CA SER A 2 4.18 8.02 3.59
C SER A 2 3.54 7.37 4.80
N LEU A 3 2.23 7.46 4.92
CA LEU A 3 1.44 6.50 5.67
C LEU A 3 0.77 5.58 4.65
N VAL A 4 1.06 4.29 4.72
CA VAL A 4 0.40 3.24 3.94
C VAL A 4 -0.12 2.20 4.90
N ILE A 5 -1.41 1.88 4.82
CA ILE A 5 -2.03 0.86 5.66
C ILE A 5 -2.59 -0.22 4.75
N ALA A 6 -2.35 -1.48 5.10
CA ALA A 6 -3.02 -2.63 4.53
C ALA A 6 -3.78 -3.38 5.62
N PHE A 7 -5.06 -3.65 5.38
CA PHE A 7 -5.82 -4.64 6.12
C PHE A 7 -5.97 -5.89 5.25
N ASN A 8 -5.47 -7.02 5.75
CA ASN A 8 -5.74 -8.31 5.15
C ASN A 8 -6.88 -8.99 5.92
N LEU A 9 -8.11 -8.82 5.43
CA LEU A 9 -9.29 -9.42 6.04
C LEU A 9 -9.53 -10.81 5.42
N ASP A 10 -10.49 -11.56 5.95
CA ASP A 10 -10.76 -12.91 5.47
C ASP A 10 -11.05 -12.96 3.97
N ARG A 11 -12.17 -12.37 3.54
CA ARG A 11 -12.54 -12.30 2.12
C ARG A 11 -12.00 -11.08 1.39
N TYR A 12 -11.69 -10.01 2.13
CA TYR A 12 -11.42 -8.70 1.56
C TYR A 12 -10.02 -8.20 1.91
N ALA A 13 -9.54 -7.25 1.12
CA ALA A 13 -8.30 -6.52 1.40
C ALA A 13 -8.56 -5.02 1.26
N ILE A 14 -7.92 -4.21 2.09
CA ILE A 14 -7.99 -2.76 2.01
C ILE A 14 -6.57 -2.22 1.97
N LEU A 15 -6.27 -1.37 0.99
CA LEU A 15 -5.10 -0.49 1.01
C LEU A 15 -5.58 0.94 1.25
N ALA A 16 -4.87 1.67 2.10
CA ALA A 16 -5.11 3.09 2.33
C ALA A 16 -3.79 3.86 2.32
N THR A 17 -3.78 5.03 1.69
CA THR A 17 -2.58 5.85 1.57
C THR A 17 -2.88 7.33 1.72
N ASP A 18 -1.95 8.07 2.30
CA ASP A 18 -2.01 9.53 2.24
C ASP A 18 -1.63 10.00 0.84
N ARG A 19 -1.90 11.27 0.54
CA ARG A 19 -1.59 11.85 -0.78
C ARG A 19 -0.33 12.73 -0.80
N ARG A 20 0.46 12.78 0.28
CA ARG A 20 1.67 13.60 0.33
C ARG A 20 2.86 12.87 -0.28
N GLY A 21 3.45 13.46 -1.32
CA GLY A 21 4.76 13.11 -1.84
C GLY A 21 5.77 14.18 -1.42
N VAL A 22 6.92 13.77 -0.89
CA VAL A 22 7.97 14.70 -0.47
C VAL A 22 9.25 14.38 -1.22
N ILE A 23 9.78 15.35 -1.96
CA ILE A 23 11.09 15.27 -2.60
C ILE A 23 12.09 16.00 -1.71
N LYS A 24 13.13 15.30 -1.28
CA LYS A 24 14.22 15.85 -0.49
C LYS A 24 15.51 15.87 -1.31
N TYR A 25 16.25 16.95 -1.19
CA TYR A 25 17.66 17.02 -1.52
C TYR A 25 18.44 16.74 -0.24
N SER A 26 19.41 15.83 -0.32
CA SER A 26 20.29 15.53 0.80
C SER A 26 21.73 15.67 0.31
N ASP A 27 22.50 16.54 0.96
CA ASP A 27 23.97 16.47 0.92
C ASP A 27 24.49 15.96 2.27
N THR A 28 25.80 15.81 2.42
CA THR A 28 26.42 15.29 3.66
C THR A 28 26.19 16.17 4.90
N LYS A 29 25.58 17.35 4.76
CA LYS A 29 25.41 18.35 5.83
C LYS A 29 23.97 18.82 6.03
N LYS A 30 23.08 18.66 5.04
CA LYS A 30 21.70 19.18 5.09
C LYS A 30 20.71 18.29 4.33
N HIS A 31 19.54 18.13 4.93
CA HIS A 31 18.34 17.66 4.26
C HIS A 31 17.43 18.86 3.98
N ILE A 32 17.22 19.17 2.69
CA ILE A 32 16.38 20.27 2.23
C ILE A 32 15.17 19.67 1.52
N THR A 33 13.96 20.01 1.96
CA THR A 33 12.74 19.66 1.22
C THR A 33 12.67 20.52 -0.03
N LEU A 34 12.73 19.89 -1.21
CA LEU A 34 12.63 20.58 -2.50
C LEU A 34 11.19 20.82 -2.93
N ASN A 35 10.32 19.83 -2.67
CA ASN A 35 8.92 19.88 -3.10
C ASN A 35 8.03 19.02 -2.19
N ILE A 36 6.82 19.50 -1.96
CA ILE A 36 5.72 18.77 -1.32
C ILE A 36 4.54 18.77 -2.30
N ASN A 37 4.04 17.59 -2.65
CA ASN A 37 2.87 17.41 -3.50
C ASN A 37 1.78 16.67 -2.72
N ASP A 38 0.68 17.35 -2.38
CA ASP A 38 -0.45 16.78 -1.65
C ASP A 38 -1.48 16.04 -2.52
N HIS A 39 -1.18 15.87 -3.81
CA HIS A 39 -2.00 15.13 -4.77
C HIS A 39 -1.31 13.87 -5.30
N TYR A 40 -0.25 13.40 -4.64
CA TYR A 40 0.49 12.22 -5.04
C TYR A 40 -0.30 10.93 -4.74
N GLN A 41 -0.96 10.39 -5.76
CA GLN A 41 -1.66 9.11 -5.66
C GLN A 41 -0.66 7.94 -5.55
N LYS A 42 -0.66 7.27 -4.39
CA LYS A 42 0.27 6.18 -4.10
C LYS A 42 -0.27 4.80 -4.50
N ILE A 43 -1.58 4.62 -4.46
CA ILE A 43 -2.22 3.37 -4.90
C ILE A 43 -2.21 3.30 -6.42
N ARG A 44 -1.59 2.26 -6.97
CA ARG A 44 -1.48 2.04 -8.42
C ARG A 44 -1.98 0.66 -8.81
N LYS A 45 -2.70 0.63 -9.93
CA LYS A 45 -3.14 -0.61 -10.59
C LYS A 45 -2.00 -1.18 -11.43
N VAL A 46 -1.77 -2.48 -11.31
CA VAL A 46 -0.88 -3.27 -12.17
C VAL A 46 -1.65 -4.42 -12.83
N PRO A 47 -1.12 -5.07 -13.89
CA PRO A 47 -1.88 -6.07 -14.64
C PRO A 47 -2.36 -7.26 -13.80
N PHE A 48 -1.70 -7.53 -12.68
CA PHE A 48 -1.99 -8.67 -11.80
C PHE A 48 -2.46 -8.25 -10.40
N GLY A 49 -2.83 -6.98 -10.19
CA GLY A 49 -3.17 -6.52 -8.85
C GLY A 49 -3.16 -5.01 -8.65
N PHE A 50 -3.06 -4.61 -7.39
CA PHE A 50 -2.90 -3.23 -6.96
C PHE A 50 -1.84 -3.17 -5.88
N PHE A 51 -1.08 -2.08 -5.85
CA PHE A 51 -0.09 -1.88 -4.80
C PHE A 51 -0.05 -0.44 -4.31
N ALA A 52 0.49 -0.30 -3.11
CA ALA A 52 0.98 0.96 -2.56
C ALA A 52 2.39 0.74 -2.00
N ALA A 53 3.17 1.81 -1.85
CA ALA A 53 4.53 1.70 -1.36
C ALA A 53 4.90 2.86 -0.45
N ALA A 54 5.78 2.59 0.52
CA ALA A 54 6.42 3.56 1.37
C ALA A 54 7.94 3.41 1.26
N GLY A 55 8.67 4.53 1.32
CA GLY A 55 10.13 4.56 1.19
C GLY A 55 10.56 5.34 -0.05
N ASP A 56 11.49 4.78 -0.82
CA ASP A 56 12.09 5.42 -1.98
C ASP A 56 11.09 5.47 -3.16
N TYR A 57 10.80 6.70 -3.58
CA TYR A 57 9.93 6.99 -4.71
C TYR A 57 10.44 6.39 -6.03
N PHE A 58 11.74 6.37 -6.25
CA PHE A 58 12.34 5.87 -7.49
C PHE A 58 12.27 4.35 -7.59
N ILE A 59 12.44 3.61 -6.48
CA ILE A 59 12.19 2.16 -6.45
C ILE A 59 10.72 1.89 -6.81
N THR A 60 9.79 2.60 -6.19
CA THR A 60 8.35 2.50 -6.47
C THR A 60 8.03 2.75 -7.95
N THR A 61 8.68 3.76 -8.55
CA THR A 61 8.51 4.11 -9.95
C THR A 61 9.11 3.06 -10.89
N CYS A 62 10.28 2.51 -10.56
CA CYS A 62 10.88 1.40 -11.30
C CYS A 62 9.99 0.16 -11.26
N PHE A 63 9.44 -0.19 -10.09
CA PHE A 63 8.54 -1.31 -9.92
C PHE A 63 7.30 -1.17 -10.80
N TYR A 64 6.67 0.01 -10.77
CA TYR A 64 5.53 0.30 -11.62
C TYR A 64 5.88 0.16 -13.11
N ALA A 65 6.99 0.75 -13.54
CA ALA A 65 7.43 0.68 -14.93
C ALA A 65 7.68 -0.77 -15.38
N GLU A 66 8.30 -1.59 -14.53
CA GLU A 66 8.55 -3.00 -14.83
C GLU A 66 7.26 -3.83 -14.87
N CYS A 67 6.30 -3.58 -13.97
CA CYS A 67 4.98 -4.23 -14.02
C CYS A 67 4.22 -3.93 -15.33
N MET A 68 4.36 -2.71 -15.84
CA MET A 68 3.67 -2.25 -17.05
C MET A 68 4.42 -2.56 -18.35
N ARG A 69 5.70 -2.96 -18.26
CA ARG A 69 6.53 -3.26 -19.43
C ARG A 69 6.01 -4.50 -20.15
N LYS A 70 5.66 -4.33 -21.43
CA LYS A 70 5.31 -5.43 -22.33
C LYS A 70 6.58 -6.23 -22.65
N MET A 71 6.57 -7.51 -22.33
CA MET A 71 7.67 -8.42 -22.59
C MET A 71 7.18 -9.61 -23.41
N PRO A 72 8.02 -10.17 -24.31
CA PRO A 72 7.66 -11.38 -25.06
C PRO A 72 7.40 -12.59 -24.15
N LYS A 73 8.17 -12.71 -23.06
CA LYS A 73 8.02 -13.73 -22.03
C LYS A 73 7.32 -13.12 -20.81
N LYS A 74 6.31 -13.83 -20.27
CA LYS A 74 5.69 -13.48 -18.99
C LYS A 74 6.73 -13.69 -17.88
N ARG A 75 6.91 -12.67 -17.03
CA ARG A 75 7.80 -12.71 -15.87
C ARG A 75 7.02 -13.11 -14.61
N ASN A 76 7.65 -13.85 -13.71
CA ASN A 76 7.13 -14.05 -12.35
C ASN A 76 7.46 -12.82 -11.47
N LEU A 77 7.02 -12.85 -10.21
CA LEU A 77 7.22 -11.73 -9.28
C LEU A 77 8.71 -11.54 -8.96
N GLU A 78 9.48 -12.62 -8.75
CA GLU A 78 10.91 -12.51 -8.46
C GLU A 78 11.68 -11.87 -9.63
N GLU A 79 11.43 -12.31 -10.87
CA GLU A 79 12.02 -11.74 -12.09
C GLU A 79 11.66 -10.24 -12.23
N LEU A 80 10.41 -9.86 -11.94
CA LEU A 80 9.98 -8.45 -11.95
C LEU A 80 10.71 -7.60 -10.91
N LEU A 81 10.93 -8.15 -9.71
CA LEU A 81 11.62 -7.45 -8.62
C LEU A 81 13.11 -7.31 -8.90
N GLN A 82 13.74 -8.33 -9.49
CA GLN A 82 15.13 -8.24 -9.94
C GLN A 82 15.32 -7.22 -11.07
N ASP A 83 14.43 -7.21 -12.07
CA ASP A 83 14.42 -6.17 -13.12
C ASP A 83 14.24 -4.77 -12.53
N THR A 84 13.38 -4.65 -11.51
CA THR A 84 13.11 -3.39 -10.79
C THR A 84 14.37 -2.89 -10.09
N TYR A 85 15.03 -3.76 -9.32
CA TYR A 85 16.26 -3.45 -8.61
C TYR A 85 17.37 -3.04 -9.58
N HIS A 86 17.58 -3.82 -10.65
CA HIS A 86 18.59 -3.51 -11.66
C HIS A 86 18.30 -2.17 -12.36
N ARG A 87 17.04 -1.89 -12.72
CA ARG A 87 16.66 -0.59 -13.30
C ARG A 87 16.99 0.55 -12.35
N TYR A 88 16.64 0.41 -11.06
CA TYR A 88 16.88 1.42 -10.05
C TYR A 88 18.39 1.70 -9.88
N CYS A 89 19.21 0.68 -9.67
CA CYS A 89 20.66 0.82 -9.49
C CYS A 89 21.39 1.48 -10.68
N ASN A 90 20.82 1.39 -11.89
CA ASN A 90 21.38 2.02 -13.09
C ASN A 90 20.93 3.48 -13.29
N MET A 91 20.06 4.03 -12.44
CA MET A 91 19.69 5.44 -12.50
C MET A 91 20.87 6.33 -12.09
N LYS A 92 21.11 7.38 -12.87
CA LYS A 92 22.19 8.35 -12.62
C LYS A 92 21.65 9.58 -11.89
N GLY A 93 22.51 10.17 -11.05
CA GLY A 93 22.19 11.44 -10.37
C GLY A 93 21.20 11.32 -9.21
N ILE A 94 20.98 10.11 -8.70
CA ILE A 94 20.17 9.87 -7.50
C ILE A 94 21.02 9.23 -6.40
N LEU A 95 20.64 9.49 -5.15
CA LEU A 95 21.19 8.79 -3.99
C LEU A 95 20.41 7.49 -3.80
N HIS A 96 21.08 6.36 -4.02
CA HIS A 96 20.45 5.05 -3.91
C HIS A 96 20.29 4.61 -2.46
N PHE A 97 19.21 3.88 -2.17
CA PHE A 97 18.92 3.19 -0.91
C PHE A 97 19.06 4.07 0.33
N SER A 98 18.27 5.15 0.40
CA SER A 98 18.15 5.97 1.62
C SER A 98 17.48 5.25 2.80
N GLY A 99 16.95 4.05 2.57
CA GLY A 99 16.30 3.17 3.54
C GLY A 99 15.63 1.99 2.83
N ILE A 100 14.87 1.20 3.58
CA ILE A 100 14.04 0.13 3.02
C ILE A 100 12.86 0.77 2.29
N THR A 101 12.56 0.25 1.09
CA THR A 101 11.30 0.53 0.40
C THR A 101 10.39 -0.67 0.51
N THR A 102 9.23 -0.47 1.10
CA THR A 102 8.23 -1.53 1.29
C THR A 102 7.08 -1.32 0.33
N ILE A 103 6.73 -2.37 -0.41
CA ILE A 103 5.59 -2.42 -1.33
C ILE A 103 4.56 -3.38 -0.75
N LEU A 104 3.34 -2.88 -0.52
CA LEU A 104 2.18 -3.70 -0.19
C LEU A 104 1.42 -4.00 -1.49
N LEU A 105 1.50 -5.24 -1.95
CA LEU A 105 0.93 -5.70 -3.21
C LEU A 105 -0.22 -6.66 -2.94
N ILE A 106 -1.43 -6.29 -3.34
CA ILE A 106 -2.53 -7.24 -3.52
C ILE A 106 -2.30 -7.93 -4.87
N ALA A 107 -1.76 -9.14 -4.84
CA ALA A 107 -1.44 -9.93 -6.02
C ALA A 107 -2.53 -10.98 -6.27
N ASN A 108 -2.93 -11.13 -7.54
CA ASN A 108 -3.85 -12.19 -7.88
C ASN A 108 -3.23 -13.58 -7.58
N HIS A 109 -4.08 -14.53 -7.19
CA HIS A 109 -3.70 -15.89 -6.80
C HIS A 109 -2.74 -16.59 -7.79
N ARG A 110 -2.87 -16.31 -9.11
CA ARG A 110 -1.98 -16.86 -10.15
C ARG A 110 -0.55 -16.32 -10.12
N THR A 111 -0.36 -15.13 -9.56
CA THR A 111 0.94 -14.45 -9.47
C THR A 111 1.58 -14.65 -8.10
N ALA A 112 0.79 -14.95 -7.07
CA ALA A 112 1.27 -15.27 -5.72
C ALA A 112 1.93 -16.68 -5.60
N GLY A 113 1.98 -17.46 -6.68
CA GLY A 113 2.73 -18.73 -6.73
C GLY A 113 2.11 -19.91 -5.96
N LYS A 114 0.91 -19.75 -5.39
CA LYS A 114 0.20 -20.79 -4.63
C LYS A 114 -1.14 -21.11 -5.29
N ASN A 115 -1.59 -22.36 -5.19
CA ASN A 115 -2.99 -22.75 -5.44
C ASN A 115 -3.88 -22.16 -4.35
N CYS A 116 -3.95 -20.84 -4.24
CA CYS A 116 -4.77 -20.14 -3.27
C CYS A 116 -6.17 -19.93 -3.84
N GLU A 117 -7.17 -20.16 -3.00
CA GLU A 117 -8.58 -19.87 -3.32
C GLU A 117 -8.89 -18.37 -3.40
N LYS A 118 -7.95 -17.53 -2.93
CA LYS A 118 -8.08 -16.07 -2.86
C LYS A 118 -6.76 -15.37 -3.14
N ASP A 119 -6.84 -14.13 -3.62
CA ASP A 119 -5.72 -13.24 -3.85
C ASP A 119 -4.95 -12.96 -2.55
N ALA A 120 -3.63 -12.77 -2.65
CA ALA A 120 -2.73 -12.61 -1.51
C ALA A 120 -2.35 -11.13 -1.35
N ILE A 121 -2.07 -10.72 -0.10
CA ILE A 121 -1.38 -9.46 0.14
C ILE A 121 0.06 -9.78 0.49
N LEU A 122 0.97 -9.27 -0.32
CA LEU A 122 2.40 -9.45 -0.16
C LEU A 122 3.01 -8.15 0.35
N GLU A 123 3.81 -8.25 1.39
CA GLU A 123 4.74 -7.21 1.80
C GLU A 123 6.11 -7.54 1.19
N ILE A 124 6.60 -6.62 0.37
CA ILE A 124 7.86 -6.76 -0.35
C ILE A 124 8.80 -5.68 0.13
N ASN A 125 9.85 -6.09 0.84
CA ASN A 125 10.88 -5.20 1.36
C ASN A 125 12.08 -5.20 0.43
N ILE A 126 12.41 -4.04 -0.14
CA ILE A 126 13.56 -3.84 -1.03
C ILE A 126 14.57 -2.97 -0.29
N SER A 127 15.71 -3.56 0.04
CA SER A 127 16.86 -2.89 0.65
C SER A 127 18.05 -2.92 -0.32
N TYR A 128 19.18 -2.34 0.09
CA TYR A 128 20.43 -2.47 -0.68
C TYR A 128 20.89 -3.93 -0.78
N GLU A 129 20.75 -4.71 0.29
CA GLU A 129 21.34 -6.05 0.41
C GLU A 129 20.43 -7.13 -0.17
N ASN A 130 19.12 -6.96 -0.06
CA ASN A 130 18.17 -8.02 -0.38
C ASN A 130 16.78 -7.52 -0.78
N ILE A 131 16.01 -8.46 -1.35
CA ILE A 131 14.58 -8.35 -1.58
C ILE A 131 13.92 -9.46 -0.80
N GLU A 132 13.06 -9.11 0.14
CA GLU A 132 12.29 -10.04 0.95
C GLU A 132 10.81 -9.95 0.58
N ILE A 133 10.15 -11.11 0.50
CA ILE A 133 8.73 -11.20 0.19
C ILE A 133 8.08 -12.02 1.29
N GLN A 134 7.08 -11.44 1.94
CA GLN A 134 6.24 -12.14 2.91
C GLN A 134 4.77 -11.96 2.56
N GLU A 135 3.98 -13.02 2.78
CA GLU A 135 2.52 -12.90 2.70
C GLU A 135 2.02 -12.41 4.05
N ILE A 136 1.19 -11.35 4.04
CA ILE A 136 0.54 -10.84 5.24
C ILE A 136 -0.50 -11.87 5.66
N GLU A 137 -0.50 -12.26 6.93
CA GLU A 137 -1.48 -13.22 7.45
C GLU A 137 -2.91 -12.68 7.36
N THR A 138 -3.89 -13.59 7.26
CA THR A 138 -5.30 -13.21 7.23
C THR A 138 -5.73 -12.71 8.62
N MET A 139 -6.64 -11.73 8.64
CA MET A 139 -7.05 -10.98 9.83
C MET A 139 -5.90 -10.22 10.50
N ASN A 140 -5.01 -9.63 9.68
CA ASN A 140 -3.89 -8.84 10.16
C ASN A 140 -3.82 -7.47 9.48
N LEU A 141 -3.12 -6.52 10.10
CA LEU A 141 -2.83 -5.20 9.56
C LEU A 141 -1.32 -5.00 9.39
N VAL A 142 -0.96 -4.26 8.36
CA VAL A 142 0.40 -3.72 8.20
C VAL A 142 0.30 -2.22 8.00
N ALA A 143 1.10 -1.46 8.74
CA ALA A 143 1.17 -0.02 8.61
C ALA A 143 2.62 0.41 8.38
N LEU A 144 2.85 1.10 7.26
CA LEU A 144 4.13 1.66 6.88
C LEU A 144 4.10 3.15 7.16
N MET A 145 4.96 3.60 8.06
CA MET A 145 5.03 4.98 8.50
C MET A 145 6.48 5.40 8.69
N ALA A 146 6.75 6.70 8.56
CA ALA A 146 8.09 7.22 8.75
C ALA A 146 8.43 7.47 10.23
N ASN A 147 7.43 7.82 11.03
CA ASN A 147 7.55 7.91 12.49
C ASN A 147 6.77 6.75 13.10
N MET A 148 7.46 5.83 13.78
CA MET A 148 6.89 4.67 14.49
C MET A 148 6.10 5.10 15.75
N ASN A 149 5.05 5.88 15.55
CA ASN A 149 4.07 6.31 16.53
C ASN A 149 2.72 6.35 15.82
N PRO A 150 1.61 5.85 16.41
CA PRO A 150 1.48 5.44 17.81
C PRO A 150 2.24 4.16 18.17
N ASP A 151 2.35 3.86 19.47
CA ASP A 151 3.12 2.72 19.99
C ASP A 151 2.52 1.35 19.62
N ILE A 152 3.22 0.28 19.99
CA ILE A 152 2.79 -1.10 19.69
C ILE A 152 1.43 -1.46 20.29
N HIS A 153 1.09 -0.95 21.48
CA HIS A 153 -0.20 -1.25 22.13
C HIS A 153 -1.37 -0.68 21.34
N PHE A 154 -1.20 0.49 20.74
CA PHE A 154 -2.19 1.04 19.81
C PHE A 154 -2.41 0.11 18.62
N TRP A 155 -1.34 -0.36 17.98
CA TRP A 155 -1.44 -1.23 16.80
C TRP A 155 -2.05 -2.59 17.13
N ASP A 156 -1.68 -3.18 18.28
CA ASP A 156 -2.29 -4.41 18.79
C ASP A 156 -3.79 -4.23 18.99
N SER A 157 -4.20 -3.12 19.63
CA SER A 157 -5.61 -2.79 19.87
C SER A 157 -6.40 -2.63 18.57
N VAL A 158 -5.80 -2.01 17.54
CA VAL A 158 -6.44 -1.87 16.22
C VAL A 158 -6.56 -3.24 15.53
N SER A 159 -5.54 -4.10 15.65
CA SER A 159 -5.57 -5.45 15.10
C SER A 159 -6.71 -6.28 15.69
N GLU A 160 -6.93 -6.17 17.00
CA GLU A 160 -8.05 -6.78 17.71
C GLU A 160 -9.43 -6.25 17.30
N LEU A 161 -9.50 -5.12 16.60
CA LEU A 161 -10.75 -4.55 16.08
C LEU A 161 -11.07 -4.99 14.65
N LEU A 162 -10.18 -5.70 13.95
CA LEU A 162 -10.49 -6.24 12.63
C LEU A 162 -11.60 -7.29 12.73
N ARG A 163 -12.58 -7.23 11.83
CA ARG A 163 -13.74 -8.14 11.85
C ARG A 163 -13.96 -8.75 10.47
N PRO A 164 -14.23 -10.07 10.37
CA PRO A 164 -14.59 -10.67 9.08
C PRO A 164 -15.97 -10.20 8.62
N SER A 165 -16.27 -10.35 7.32
CA SER A 165 -17.49 -9.78 6.72
C SER A 165 -18.79 -10.39 7.23
N ASN A 166 -18.76 -11.62 7.75
CA ASN A 166 -19.91 -12.30 8.35
C ASN A 166 -20.33 -11.72 9.72
N HIS A 167 -19.58 -10.78 10.31
CA HIS A 167 -19.99 -10.05 11.51
C HIS A 167 -20.94 -8.88 11.21
N PHE A 168 -21.24 -8.62 9.94
CA PHE A 168 -22.02 -7.46 9.50
C PHE A 168 -23.24 -7.91 8.72
N LEU A 169 -24.32 -7.11 8.78
CA LEU A 169 -25.57 -7.39 8.06
C LEU A 169 -25.42 -7.24 6.55
N GLY A 170 -24.44 -6.45 6.11
CA GLY A 170 -24.19 -6.17 4.71
C GLY A 170 -22.80 -5.58 4.48
N ILE A 171 -22.40 -5.58 3.21
CA ILE A 171 -21.10 -5.10 2.76
C ILE A 171 -20.89 -3.60 3.04
N ASP A 172 -21.95 -2.79 3.03
CA ASP A 172 -21.89 -1.35 3.33
C ASP A 172 -21.46 -1.10 4.77
N GLN A 173 -22.04 -1.87 5.69
CA GLN A 173 -21.71 -1.80 7.11
C GLN A 173 -20.27 -2.29 7.37
N PHE A 174 -19.88 -3.38 6.71
CA PHE A 174 -18.51 -3.91 6.76
C PHE A 174 -17.49 -2.88 6.26
N LEU A 175 -17.74 -2.28 5.10
CA LEU A 175 -16.88 -1.29 4.48
C LEU A 175 -16.79 -0.04 5.37
N SER A 176 -17.92 0.51 5.79
CA SER A 176 -17.98 1.70 6.65
C SER A 176 -17.22 1.49 7.96
N TYR A 177 -17.37 0.32 8.59
CA TYR A 177 -16.66 -0.02 9.83
C TYR A 177 -15.14 0.04 9.65
N HIS A 178 -14.59 -0.67 8.65
CA HIS A 178 -13.14 -0.73 8.46
C HIS A 178 -12.56 0.60 7.96
N LEU A 179 -13.32 1.34 7.15
CA LEU A 179 -12.94 2.68 6.72
C LEU A 179 -12.88 3.67 7.90
N ASN A 180 -13.83 3.60 8.84
CA ASN A 180 -13.78 4.40 10.07
C ASN A 180 -12.60 4.01 10.96
N LEU A 181 -12.25 2.72 11.03
CA LEU A 181 -11.06 2.26 11.76
C LEU A 181 -9.77 2.82 11.15
N ILE A 182 -9.65 2.82 9.82
CA ILE A 182 -8.50 3.46 9.13
C ILE A 182 -8.48 4.97 9.39
N HIS A 183 -9.65 5.62 9.40
CA HIS A 183 -9.74 7.04 9.72
C HIS A 183 -9.24 7.33 11.14
N TYR A 184 -9.61 6.50 12.12
CA TYR A 184 -9.11 6.60 13.49
C TYR A 184 -7.58 6.50 13.55
N ILE A 185 -6.99 5.51 12.87
CA ILE A 185 -5.53 5.39 12.75
C ILE A 185 -4.91 6.66 12.17
N TRP A 186 -5.52 7.20 11.12
CA TRP A 186 -5.05 8.42 10.47
C TRP A 186 -5.04 9.62 11.42
N GLN A 187 -6.13 9.81 12.18
CA GLN A 187 -6.24 10.89 13.15
C GLN A 187 -5.19 10.78 14.26
N GLU A 188 -4.90 9.57 14.73
CA GLU A 188 -3.85 9.34 15.72
C GLU A 188 -2.45 9.63 15.14
N GLN A 189 -2.16 9.20 13.90
CA GLN A 189 -0.88 9.49 13.25
C GLN A 189 -0.65 11.01 13.06
N LEU A 190 -1.70 11.74 12.68
CA LEU A 190 -1.63 13.19 12.41
C LEU A 190 -1.22 14.01 13.64
N LYS A 191 -1.38 13.47 14.85
CA LYS A 191 -0.91 14.12 16.09
C LYS A 191 0.62 14.19 16.18
N PHE A 192 1.33 13.30 15.48
CA PHE A 192 2.79 13.14 15.59
C PHE A 192 3.53 13.36 14.27
N ASP A 193 2.89 13.15 13.12
CA ASP A 193 3.52 13.29 11.81
C ASP A 193 2.84 14.36 10.96
N HIS A 194 3.46 15.54 10.90
CA HIS A 194 3.00 16.64 10.06
C HIS A 194 3.35 16.45 8.57
N LEU A 195 4.06 15.38 8.21
CA LEU A 195 4.48 15.07 6.84
C LEU A 195 3.61 14.01 6.16
N ILE A 196 2.49 13.65 6.77
CA ILE A 196 1.38 12.95 6.12
C ILE A 196 0.27 13.94 5.73
N SER A 197 -0.47 13.64 4.66
CA SER A 197 -1.64 14.45 4.27
C SER A 197 -2.87 14.10 5.12
N HIS A 198 -3.77 15.07 5.29
CA HIS A 198 -5.12 14.86 5.82
C HIS A 198 -6.04 14.08 4.85
N HIS A 199 -5.61 13.92 3.60
CA HIS A 199 -6.36 13.21 2.56
C HIS A 199 -5.94 11.74 2.48
N ILE A 200 -6.93 10.84 2.47
CA ILE A 200 -6.76 9.39 2.44
C ILE A 200 -7.42 8.82 1.18
N ASP A 201 -6.62 8.17 0.34
CA ASP A 201 -7.14 7.34 -0.75
C ASP A 201 -7.27 5.90 -0.26
N PHE A 202 -8.32 5.21 -0.73
CA PHE A 202 -8.59 3.82 -0.40
C PHE A 202 -8.68 2.95 -1.65
N TYR A 203 -8.27 1.70 -1.51
CA TYR A 203 -8.60 0.65 -2.45
C TYR A 203 -9.12 -0.55 -1.70
N PHE A 204 -10.36 -0.92 -1.98
CA PHE A 204 -11.02 -2.07 -1.40
C PHE A 204 -11.07 -3.20 -2.44
N HIS A 205 -10.79 -4.43 -2.01
CA HIS A 205 -10.63 -5.57 -2.92
C HIS A 205 -11.32 -6.82 -2.38
N ASP A 206 -12.13 -7.46 -3.22
CA ASP A 206 -12.63 -8.82 -2.99
C ASP A 206 -11.57 -9.82 -3.49
N ARG A 207 -10.94 -10.51 -2.53
CA ARG A 207 -9.84 -11.44 -2.79
C ARG A 207 -10.31 -12.70 -3.51
N MET A 208 -11.60 -13.04 -3.46
CA MET A 208 -12.14 -14.23 -4.13
C MET A 208 -12.38 -13.97 -5.61
N THR A 209 -12.79 -12.75 -5.96
CA THR A 209 -13.19 -12.41 -7.34
C THR A 209 -12.13 -11.60 -8.09
N SER A 210 -11.05 -11.22 -7.41
CA SER A 210 -10.03 -10.28 -7.89
C SER A 210 -10.57 -8.91 -8.31
N LYS A 211 -11.79 -8.55 -7.86
CA LYS A 211 -12.41 -7.25 -8.14
C LYS A 211 -12.10 -6.26 -7.03
N GLY A 212 -12.18 -4.99 -7.33
CA GLY A 212 -11.99 -3.96 -6.33
C GLY A 212 -12.32 -2.57 -6.83
N ILE A 213 -12.37 -1.65 -5.89
CA ILE A 213 -12.79 -0.27 -6.10
C ILE A 213 -11.77 0.65 -5.48
N PHE A 214 -11.32 1.60 -6.28
CA PHE A 214 -10.57 2.75 -5.81
C PHE A 214 -11.53 3.86 -5.38
N ILE A 215 -11.40 4.31 -4.14
CA ILE A 215 -12.18 5.37 -3.54
C ILE A 215 -11.20 6.51 -3.22
N PRO A 216 -11.12 7.55 -4.07
CA PRO A 216 -10.31 8.72 -3.75
C PRO A 216 -10.92 9.47 -2.56
N TYR A 217 -10.07 10.16 -1.80
CA TYR A 217 -10.47 10.92 -0.62
C TYR A 217 -11.73 11.78 -0.83
N GLU A 218 -11.82 12.49 -1.96
CA GLU A 218 -12.90 13.43 -2.25
C GLU A 218 -14.29 12.77 -2.34
N LYS A 219 -14.34 11.44 -2.50
CA LYS A 219 -15.58 10.66 -2.59
C LYS A 219 -15.90 9.87 -1.33
N PHE A 220 -15.01 9.87 -0.35
CA PHE A 220 -15.12 9.04 0.86
C PHE A 220 -16.39 9.30 1.67
N THR A 221 -16.85 10.55 1.72
CA THR A 221 -18.03 10.94 2.53
C THR A 221 -19.35 10.38 2.01
N ASN A 222 -19.38 9.79 0.80
CA ASN A 222 -20.57 9.20 0.18
C ASN A 222 -20.24 7.79 -0.34
N ILE A 223 -20.24 6.78 0.54
CA ILE A 223 -20.28 5.39 0.10
C ILE A 223 -21.68 5.15 -0.47
N SER A 224 -21.82 5.21 -1.80
CA SER A 224 -23.10 4.98 -2.46
C SER A 224 -23.36 3.49 -2.69
N GLU A 225 -24.63 3.09 -2.72
CA GLU A 225 -25.03 1.72 -3.10
C GLU A 225 -24.46 1.31 -4.47
N ASP A 226 -24.32 2.26 -5.41
CA ASP A 226 -23.73 2.00 -6.72
C ASP A 226 -22.23 1.73 -6.67
N LEU A 227 -21.54 2.28 -5.67
CA LEU A 227 -20.15 1.94 -5.41
C LEU A 227 -20.09 0.48 -4.96
N VAL A 228 -20.94 0.10 -4.01
CA VAL A 228 -21.00 -1.25 -3.45
C VAL A 228 -21.33 -2.30 -4.51
N LYS A 229 -22.26 -2.02 -5.43
CA LYS A 229 -22.62 -2.93 -6.54
C LYS A 229 -21.45 -3.31 -7.46
N LYS A 230 -20.33 -2.57 -7.43
CA LYS A 230 -19.13 -2.87 -8.23
C LYS A 230 -18.20 -3.90 -7.58
N LEU A 231 -18.45 -4.27 -6.31
CA LEU A 231 -17.78 -5.35 -5.58
C LEU A 231 -18.40 -6.69 -5.95
#